data_AF-A0A7C5GRM4-F1
#
_entry.id   AF-A0A7C5GRM4-F1
#
_cell.length_a   1.000
_cell.length_b   1.000
_cell.length_c   1.000
_cell.angle_alpha   90.00
_cell.angle_beta   90.00
_cell.angle_gamma   90.00
#
_symmetry.space_group_name_H-M   'P 1'
#
loop_
_entity.id
_entity.type
_entity.pdbx_description
1 polymer ?
#
loop_
_entity_poly.entity_id
_entity_poly.type
_entity_poly.pdbx_seq_one_letter_code
_entity_poly.pdbx_strand_id
1 'polypeptide(L)' 'MSPKAPLILVVDDEVDILTLLEYNLERSGFRVIKAKDGP' A
#
# COMPACT_ATOMS: atom_id res chain seq x y z
N MET A 1 -0.39 10.06 9.99
CA MET A 1 0.60 8.96 10.04
C MET A 1 1.92 9.46 10.58
N SER A 2 2.64 8.64 11.35
CA SER A 2 4.00 8.98 11.80
C SER A 2 4.98 8.93 10.61
N PRO A 3 5.84 9.94 10.39
CA PRO A 3 6.87 9.90 9.34
C PRO A 3 7.85 8.71 9.48
N LYS A 4 7.96 8.14 10.69
CA LYS A 4 8.81 6.98 11.00
C LYS A 4 8.15 5.62 10.73
N ALA A 5 6.87 5.59 10.36
CA ALA A 5 6.20 4.33 10.05
C ALA A 5 6.89 3.63 8.86
N PRO A 6 7.05 2.29 8.89
CA PRO A 6 7.61 1.55 7.77
C PRO A 6 6.81 1.80 6.48
N LEU A 7 7.52 1.85 5.36
CA LEU A 7 6.95 2.06 4.04
C LEU A 7 6.84 0.71 3.32
N ILE A 8 5.68 0.42 2.76
CA ILE A 8 5.40 -0.80 1.99
C ILE A 8 5.00 -0.40 0.58
N LEU A 9 5.62 -1.02 -0.42
CA LEU A 9 5.19 -0.98 -1.82
C LEU A 9 4.35 -2.23 -2.11
N VAL A 10 3.13 -2.04 -2.59
CA VAL A 10 2.25 -3.10 -3.07
C VAL A 10 2.17 -3.01 -4.59
N VAL A 11 2.47 -4.11 -5.29
CA VAL A 11 2.43 -4.20 -6.75
C VAL A 11 1.46 -5.30 -7.13
N ASP A 12 0.39 -4.93 -7.82
CA ASP A 12 -0.67 -5.85 -8.26
C ASP A 12 -1.43 -5.19 -9.43
N ASP A 13 -1.78 -5.95 -10.47
CA ASP A 13 -2.51 -5.43 -11.63
C ASP A 13 -4.01 -5.22 -11.35
N GLU A 14 -4.54 -5.80 -10.27
CA GLU A 14 -5.93 -5.64 -9.84
C GLU A 14 -6.12 -4.45 -8.87
N VAL A 15 -6.89 -3.46 -9.30
CA VAL A 15 -7.13 -2.21 -8.53
C VAL A 15 -7.87 -2.45 -7.20
N ASP A 16 -8.78 -3.43 -7.18
CA ASP A 16 -9.57 -3.74 -6.00
C ASP A 16 -8.69 -4.36 -4.90
N ILE A 17 -7.74 -5.21 -5.28
CA ILE A 17 -6.74 -5.79 -4.37
C ILE A 17 -5.83 -4.70 -3.81
N LEU A 18 -5.31 -3.83 -4.68
CA LEU A 18 -4.50 -2.67 -4.29
C LEU A 18 -5.21 -1.79 -3.25
N THR A 19 -6.51 -1.55 -3.43
CA THR A 19 -7.33 -0.73 -2.52
C THR A 19 -7.58 -1.43 -1.19
N LEU A 20 -7.90 -2.73 -1.22
CA LEU A 20 -8.09 -3.54 -0.01
C LEU A 20 -6.82 -3.58 0.85
N LEU A 21 -5.66 -3.77 0.21
CA LEU A 21 -4.37 -3.87 0.90
C LEU A 21 -3.95 -2.53 1.50
N GLU A 22 -4.09 -1.43 0.76
CA GLU A 22 -3.84 -0.08 1.29
C GLU A 22 -4.69 0.18 2.54
N TYR A 23 -6.00 0.00 2.46
CA TYR A 23 -6.89 0.22 3.60
C TYR A 23 -6.47 -0.56 4.85
N ASN A 24 -6.15 -1.84 4.70
CA ASN A 24 -5.77 -2.69 5.83
C ASN A 24 -4.39 -2.30 6.40
N LEU A 25 -3.40 -2.07 5.53
CA LEU A 25 -2.03 -1.72 5.95
C LEU A 25 -1.96 -0.32 6.60
N GLU A 26 -2.70 0.66 6.06
CA GLU A 26 -2.80 1.99 6.66
C GLU A 26 -3.45 1.93 8.04
N ARG A 27 -4.53 1.12 8.21
CA ARG A 27 -5.15 0.88 9.52
C ARG A 27 -4.23 0.17 10.50
N SER A 28 -3.30 -0.66 10.02
CA SER A 28 -2.25 -1.27 10.83
C SER A 28 -1.07 -0.33 11.12
N GLY A 29 -1.09 0.91 10.61
CA GLY A 29 -0.10 1.94 10.92
C GLY A 29 1.09 2.01 9.98
N PHE A 30 1.04 1.33 8.83
CA PHE A 30 2.07 1.39 7.79
C PHE A 30 1.81 2.53 6.81
N ARG A 31 2.86 3.04 6.17
CA ARG A 31 2.72 3.88 4.97
C ARG A 31 2.69 2.98 3.74
N VAL A 32 1.82 3.27 2.79
CA VAL A 32 1.62 2.42 1.61
C VAL A 32 1.85 3.23 0.34
N ILE A 33 2.55 2.63 -0.62
CA ILE A 33 2.62 3.08 -2.03
C ILE A 33 2.12 1.91 -2.88
N LYS A 34 1.38 2.23 -3.95
CA LYS A 34 0.79 1.26 -4.86
C LYS A 34 1.39 1.42 -6.26
N ALA A 35 1.59 0.31 -6.94
CA ALA A 35 1.89 0.28 -8.37
C ALA A 35 1.01 -0.78 -9.05
N LYS A 36 0.57 -0.50 -10.28
CA LYS A 36 -0.25 -1.43 -11.08
C LYS A 36 0.59 -2.28 -12.04
N ASP A 37 1.82 -1.85 -12.25
CA ASP A 37 2.75 -2.36 -13.23
C ASP A 37 4.19 -2.00 -12.83
N GLY A 38 5.14 -2.61 -13.53
CA GLY A 38 6.54 -2.19 -13.50
C GLY A 38 6.84 -1.15 -14.59
N PRO A 39 8.09 -0.66 -14.65
CA PRO A 39 8.57 0.19 -15.74
C PRO A 39 8.56 -0.51 -17.10
#